data_AF-A0A142JKB9-F1
#
_entry.id   AF-A0A142JKB9-F1
#
_cell.length_a   1.000
_cell.length_b   1.000
_cell.length_c   1.000
_cell.angle_alpha   90.00
_cell.angle_beta   90.00
_cell.angle_gamma   90.00
#
_symmetry.space_group_name_H-M   'P 1'
#
loop_
_entity.id
_entity.type
_entity.pdbx_description
1 polymer ?
#
loop_
_entity_poly.entity_id
_entity_poly.type
_entity_poly.pdbx_seq_one_letter_code
_entity_poly.pdbx_strand_id
1 'polypeptide(L)'
;MARFAEAVGLPPMTVLRKLRMRQAASMLMTGELSVDQIARAVGYTSRSSFLKAFHDAYGTHPSRYRSERGATIAAGKDDPGAGAGDGVHTP
;
A
#
# COMPACT_ATOMS: atom_id res chain seq x y z
N MET A 1 -19.45 14.82 -14.00
CA MET A 1 -18.82 14.03 -12.92
C MET A 1 -19.36 14.37 -11.52
N ALA A 2 -20.62 14.84 -11.37
CA ALA A 2 -21.16 15.28 -10.06
C ALA A 2 -21.90 14.18 -9.28
N ARG A 3 -22.47 13.18 -9.96
CA ARG A 3 -23.42 12.23 -9.33
C ARG A 3 -22.85 11.31 -8.26
N PHE A 4 -21.55 11.00 -8.28
CA PHE A 4 -20.93 10.12 -7.29
C PHE A 4 -20.65 10.85 -5.95
N ALA A 5 -20.26 12.13 -6.02
CA ALA A 5 -20.00 12.93 -4.83
C ALA A 5 -21.30 13.24 -4.07
N GLU A 6 -22.41 13.46 -4.77
CA GLU A 6 -23.73 13.69 -4.16
C GLU A 6 -24.30 12.46 -3.46
N ALA A 7 -24.01 11.24 -3.95
CA ALA A 7 -24.52 10.00 -3.35
C ALA A 7 -23.70 9.52 -2.13
N VAL A 8 -22.39 9.82 -2.09
CA VAL A 8 -21.46 9.30 -1.06
C VAL A 8 -20.96 10.40 -0.11
N GLY A 9 -21.20 11.68 -0.42
CA GLY A 9 -20.77 12.83 0.39
C GLY A 9 -19.25 13.05 0.45
N LEU A 10 -18.47 12.25 -0.28
CA LEU A 10 -17.01 12.31 -0.34
C LEU A 10 -16.54 12.52 -1.78
N PRO A 11 -15.45 13.27 -2.00
CA PRO A 11 -14.84 13.37 -3.32
C PRO A 11 -14.50 11.98 -3.87
N PRO A 12 -14.76 11.67 -5.15
CA PRO A 12 -14.54 10.35 -5.75
C PRO A 12 -13.11 9.82 -5.53
N MET A 13 -12.12 10.71 -5.63
CA MET A 13 -10.71 10.39 -5.41
C MET A 13 -10.40 9.97 -3.96
N THR A 14 -11.13 10.53 -2.98
CA THR A 14 -11.00 10.15 -1.57
C THR A 14 -11.54 8.75 -1.32
N VAL A 15 -12.68 8.42 -1.93
CA VAL A 15 -13.27 7.08 -1.84
C VAL A 15 -12.34 6.04 -2.48
N LEU A 16 -11.83 6.35 -3.66
CA LEU A 16 -10.88 5.47 -4.36
C LEU A 16 -9.58 5.28 -3.56
N ARG A 17 -9.05 6.34 -2.95
CA ARG A 17 -7.89 6.24 -2.05
C ARG A 17 -8.16 5.30 -0.88
N LYS A 18 -9.32 5.44 -0.22
CA LYS A 18 -9.71 4.56 0.90
C LYS A 18 -9.80 3.09 0.46
N LEU A 19 -10.38 2.82 -0.70
CA LEU A 19 -10.46 1.46 -1.25
C LEU A 19 -9.06 0.87 -1.52
N ARG A 20 -8.19 1.63 -2.19
CA ARG A 20 -6.79 1.22 -2.45
C ARG A 20 -6.03 0.91 -1.16
N MET A 21 -6.20 1.75 -0.13
CA MET A 21 -5.53 1.55 1.17
C MET A 21 -6.05 0.30 1.90
N ARG A 22 -7.36 0.01 1.82
CA ARG A 22 -7.93 -1.25 2.36
C ARG A 22 -7.38 -2.48 1.67
N GLN A 23 -7.29 -2.45 0.34
CA GLN A 23 -6.69 -3.55 -0.43
C GLN A 23 -5.20 -3.73 -0.07
N ALA A 24 -4.44 -2.64 0.06
CA ALA A 24 -3.04 -2.69 0.48
C ALA A 24 -2.89 -3.31 1.87
N ALA A 25 -3.75 -2.93 2.83
CA ALA A 25 -3.74 -3.52 4.17
C ALA A 25 -4.01 -5.03 4.13
N SER A 26 -4.97 -5.47 3.31
CA SER A 26 -5.23 -6.91 3.11
C SER A 26 -4.01 -7.64 2.58
N MET A 27 -3.34 -7.11 1.56
CA MET A 27 -2.11 -7.70 1.00
C MET A 27 -0.97 -7.73 2.03
N LEU A 28 -0.83 -6.68 2.85
CA LEU A 28 0.19 -6.64 3.90
C LEU A 28 -0.02 -7.73 4.95
N MET A 29 -1.27 -8.09 5.26
CA MET A 29 -1.57 -9.16 6.21
C MET A 29 -1.26 -10.56 5.66
N THR A 30 -1.39 -10.77 4.34
CA THR A 30 -1.00 -12.05 3.71
C THR A 30 0.51 -12.29 3.77
N GLY A 31 1.32 -11.23 3.81
CA GLY A 31 2.78 -11.31 3.93
C GLY A 31 3.51 -11.78 2.66
N GLU A 32 2.80 -12.15 1.60
CA GLU A 32 3.37 -12.74 0.37
C GLU A 32 4.13 -11.74 -0.52
N LEU A 33 3.71 -10.46 -0.48
CA LEU A 33 4.25 -9.42 -1.36
C LEU A 33 5.11 -8.43 -0.57
N SER A 34 6.15 -7.88 -1.20
CA SER A 34 6.92 -6.77 -0.65
C SER A 34 6.10 -5.47 -0.65
N VAL A 35 6.50 -4.49 0.17
CA VAL A 35 5.81 -3.19 0.24
C VAL A 35 5.78 -2.49 -1.12
N ASP A 36 6.82 -2.64 -1.94
CA ASP A 36 6.92 -2.02 -3.26
C ASP A 36 6.03 -2.71 -4.30
N GLN A 37 5.90 -4.04 -4.22
CA GLN A 37 4.96 -4.79 -5.04
C GLN A 37 3.52 -4.40 -4.71
N ILE A 38 3.19 -4.27 -3.43
CA ILE A 38 1.86 -3.83 -2.97
C ILE A 38 1.55 -2.42 -3.46
N ALA A 39 2.52 -1.49 -3.37
CA ALA A 39 2.35 -0.12 -3.87
C ALA A 39 1.96 -0.10 -5.36
N ARG A 40 2.66 -0.87 -6.20
CA ARG A 40 2.35 -1.01 -7.63
C ARG A 40 0.98 -1.67 -7.85
N ALA A 41 0.68 -2.74 -7.12
CA ALA A 41 -0.58 -3.48 -7.24
C ALA A 41 -1.82 -2.61 -6.93
N VAL A 42 -1.70 -1.66 -6.00
CA VAL A 42 -2.79 -0.72 -5.66
C VAL A 42 -2.74 0.60 -6.46
N GLY A 43 -1.89 0.66 -7.48
CA GLY A 43 -1.87 1.74 -8.47
C GLY A 43 -1.01 2.96 -8.11
N TYR A 44 0.00 2.79 -7.26
CA TYR A 44 0.99 3.84 -6.99
C TYR A 44 2.26 3.59 -7.80
N THR A 45 2.72 4.63 -8.50
CA THR A 45 3.97 4.61 -9.28
C THR A 45 5.21 4.80 -8.40
N SER A 46 5.06 5.42 -7.24
CA SER A 46 6.14 5.69 -6.29
C SER A 46 5.84 5.12 -4.91
N ARG A 47 6.83 4.41 -4.35
CA ARG A 47 6.82 3.91 -2.98
C ARG A 47 6.55 5.04 -1.99
N SER A 48 7.22 6.18 -2.13
CA SER A 48 7.08 7.30 -1.19
C SER A 48 5.65 7.86 -1.16
N SER A 49 5.00 7.97 -2.33
CA SER A 49 3.60 8.39 -2.42
C SER A 49 2.65 7.39 -1.75
N PHE A 50 2.92 6.09 -1.91
CA PHE A 50 2.18 5.03 -1.23
C PHE A 50 2.38 5.07 0.29
N LEU A 51 3.63 5.14 0.76
CA LEU A 51 3.95 5.19 2.19
C LEU A 51 3.25 6.35 2.89
N LYS A 52 3.27 7.54 2.27
CA LYS A 52 2.56 8.71 2.80
C LYS A 52 1.05 8.49 2.83
N ALA A 53 0.45 8.04 1.73
CA ALA A 53 -0.99 7.80 1.68
C ALA A 53 -1.45 6.72 2.67
N PHE A 54 -0.63 5.69 2.89
CA PHE A 54 -0.92 4.61 3.84
C PHE A 54 -0.83 5.11 5.28
N HIS A 55 0.22 5.86 5.61
CA HIS A 55 0.35 6.51 6.91
C HIS A 55 -0.82 7.46 7.18
N ASP A 56 -1.19 8.30 6.21
CA ASP A 56 -2.32 9.23 6.34
C ASP A 56 -3.67 8.50 6.53
N ALA A 57 -3.78 7.23 6.11
CA ALA A 57 -4.99 6.41 6.24
C ALA A 57 -5.04 5.54 7.52
N TYR A 58 -3.89 5.04 7.99
CA TYR A 58 -3.81 4.04 9.07
C TYR A 58 -3.00 4.50 10.29
N GLY A 59 -2.36 5.68 10.23
CA GLY A 59 -1.52 6.23 11.31
C GLY A 59 -0.19 5.50 11.51
N THR A 60 0.15 4.53 10.67
CA THR A 60 1.39 3.75 10.75
C THR A 60 1.88 3.35 9.37
N HIS A 61 3.17 3.04 9.23
CA HIS A 61 3.75 2.62 7.96
C HIS A 61 3.45 1.14 7.64
N PRO A 62 3.35 0.76 6.35
CA PRO A 62 3.10 -0.61 5.91
C PRO A 62 3.98 -1.69 6.54
N SER A 63 5.28 -1.44 6.67
CA SER A 63 6.22 -2.39 7.27
C SER A 63 5.88 -2.64 8.75
N ARG A 64 5.61 -1.57 9.49
CA ARG A 64 5.20 -1.66 10.90
C ARG A 64 3.82 -2.29 11.05
N TYR A 65 2.88 -1.94 10.17
CA TYR A 65 1.55 -2.55 10.11
C TYR A 65 1.63 -4.07 9.91
N ARG A 66 2.54 -4.53 9.03
CA ARG A 66 2.83 -5.94 8.82
C ARG A 66 3.43 -6.57 10.07
N SER A 67 4.44 -5.94 10.69
CA SER A 67 5.09 -6.48 11.89
C SER A 67 4.14 -6.56 13.09
N GLU A 68 3.29 -5.55 13.32
CA GLU A 68 2.35 -5.53 14.45
C GLU A 68 1.25 -6.60 14.33
N ARG A 69 0.86 -6.96 13.09
CA ARG A 69 -0.13 -8.02 12.83
C ARG A 69 0.51 -9.39 12.59
N GLY A 70 1.76 -9.41 12.13
CA GLY A 70 2.59 -10.60 11.95
C GLY A 70 3.29 -11.06 13.23
N ALA A 71 3.43 -10.20 14.25
CA ALA A 71 3.94 -10.58 15.58
C ALA A 71 3.04 -11.60 16.29
N THR A 72 1.80 -11.78 15.83
CA THR A 72 0.93 -12.87 16.28
C THR A 72 1.24 -14.21 15.57
N ILE A 73 2.03 -14.23 14.49
CA ILE A 73 2.21 -15.44 13.65
C ILE A 73 3.67 -15.79 13.30
N ALA A 74 4.63 -14.87 13.16
CA ALA A 74 6.01 -15.24 12.81
C ALA A 74 7.07 -14.19 13.18
N ALA A 75 7.83 -14.47 14.24
CA ALA A 75 9.20 -13.98 14.37
C ALA A 75 10.07 -14.72 13.33
N GLY A 76 10.79 -13.99 12.48
CA GLY A 76 11.82 -14.54 11.61
C GLY A 76 11.50 -14.51 10.12
N LYS A 77 11.90 -13.43 9.44
CA LYS A 77 12.99 -13.48 8.45
C LYS A 77 13.32 -12.06 8.00
N ASP A 78 14.60 -11.77 8.04
CA ASP A 78 15.26 -10.53 7.66
C ASP A 78 14.93 -10.12 6.23
N ASP A 79 14.85 -8.81 6.01
CA ASP A 79 15.07 -8.23 4.68
C ASP A 79 16.02 -7.02 4.83
N PRO A 80 17.35 -7.24 4.89
CA PRO A 80 18.35 -6.22 4.65
C PRO A 80 18.69 -6.30 3.15
N GLY A 81 18.14 -5.38 2.35
CA GLY A 81 18.30 -5.47 0.90
C GLY A 81 18.07 -4.16 0.18
N ALA A 82 19.01 -3.24 0.32
CA ALA A 82 19.28 -2.25 -0.70
C ALA A 82 19.74 -2.97 -1.98
N GLY A 83 19.25 -2.57 -3.16
CA GLY A 83 19.80 -3.08 -4.42
C GLY A 83 18.97 -2.72 -5.65
N ALA A 84 19.48 -1.73 -6.37
CA ALA A 84 19.51 -1.59 -7.83
C ALA A 84 18.24 -1.84 -8.65
N GLY A 85 17.87 -0.82 -9.43
CA GLY A 85 16.82 -0.93 -10.43
C GLY A 85 17.22 -1.77 -11.63
N ASP A 86 16.20 -2.15 -12.38
CA ASP A 86 16.30 -2.39 -13.80
C ASP A 86 15.23 -1.52 -14.48
N GLY A 87 15.69 -0.51 -15.20
CA GLY A 87 15.00 -0.08 -16.40
C GLY A 87 15.16 -1.15 -17.49
N VAL A 88 14.33 -1.05 -18.52
CA VAL A 88 14.17 -1.90 -19.74
C VAL A 88 12.77 -2.55 -19.68
N HIS A 89 11.92 -2.54 -20.70
CA HIS A 89 11.89 -1.98 -22.04
C HIS A 89 10.49 -2.34 -22.57
N THR A 90 9.86 -1.47 -23.34
CA THR A 90 8.81 -1.90 -24.28
C THR A 90 8.89 -0.93 -25.47
N PRO A 91 8.85 -1.43 -26.72
CA PRO A 91 9.57 -0.86 -27.87
C PRO A 91 9.09 0.50 -28.36
#